data_AF-A0A1E4RYL9-F1
#
_entry.id   AF-A0A1E4RYL9-F1
#
_cell.length_a   1.000
_cell.length_b   1.000
_cell.length_c   1.000
_cell.angle_alpha   90.00
_cell.angle_beta   90.00
_cell.angle_gamma   90.00
#
_symmetry.space_group_name_H-M   'P 1'
#
loop_
_entity.id
_entity.type
_entity.pdbx_description
1 polymer ?
#
loop_
_entity_poly.entity_id
_entity_poly.type
_entity_poly.pdbx_seq_one_letter_code
_entity_poly.pdbx_strand_id
1 'polypeptide(L)'
;MELKQSLSGVLPLSEQYTVLHWQSKTRETHGLVSGTSLPTFKVQHFITLAHNDKIFYGLELFVYLTVFEGSHVEQMLFVSKADTNGENDSKASIGLVTQHCVEHVLRIPMAEYFKEVIPKDATRPKYGPNTISRFTGTRKALDILLRRHTGELETPEAVRPYTMKDFPRELKTKIALFTRSEPQYLFPCSSENPSKHILDGESLLKWWLRVLDPVLTSQFETHRAFLRIPSEDDKVIQRYLTPLRGNWSIGDVFGSDPKDIAVFKIPLFPDDPKARFLEHLCVESRVKAVSVAQFWEELQMRQEFRLGVIVSVIGVEGKLKPSLADSSTGLICSYKMLKALKNFITGEDFHDDEGALESYKNVISYL
;
A
#
# COMPACT_ATOMS: atom_id res chain seq x y z
N MET A 1 1.35 -19.78 6.73
CA MET A 1 2.54 -20.05 5.91
C MET A 1 3.37 -18.79 5.85
N GLU A 2 4.68 -18.89 6.10
CA GLU A 2 5.57 -17.74 5.98
C GLU A 2 5.75 -17.35 4.51
N LEU A 3 5.83 -16.04 4.22
CA LEU A 3 6.01 -15.53 2.86
C LEU A 3 7.21 -16.17 2.15
N LYS A 4 8.31 -16.38 2.88
CA LYS A 4 9.53 -17.03 2.35
C LYS A 4 9.25 -18.43 1.79
N GLN A 5 8.44 -19.23 2.48
CA GLN A 5 8.04 -20.57 2.04
C GLN A 5 7.12 -20.52 0.83
N SER A 6 6.23 -19.52 0.76
CA SER A 6 5.37 -19.33 -0.40
C SER A 6 6.18 -18.94 -1.64
N LEU A 7 7.21 -18.12 -1.48
CA LEU A 7 8.04 -17.64 -2.59
C LEU A 7 9.04 -18.69 -3.08
N SER A 8 9.52 -19.61 -2.22
CA SER A 8 10.43 -20.67 -2.66
C SER A 8 9.83 -21.61 -3.71
N GLY A 9 8.49 -21.66 -3.83
CA GLY A 9 7.80 -22.44 -4.88
C GLY A 9 7.80 -21.78 -6.27
N VAL A 10 8.11 -20.48 -6.37
CA VAL A 10 8.10 -19.72 -7.63
C VAL A 10 9.44 -19.08 -7.98
N LEU A 11 10.36 -19.04 -7.02
CA LEU A 11 11.73 -18.61 -7.23
C LEU A 11 12.58 -19.76 -7.81
N PRO A 12 13.56 -19.46 -8.67
CA PRO A 12 14.53 -20.45 -9.18
C PRO A 12 15.14 -21.33 -8.07
N LEU A 13 15.04 -22.65 -8.22
CA LEU A 13 15.38 -23.65 -7.20
C LEU A 13 16.87 -23.71 -6.83
N SER A 14 17.77 -23.34 -7.75
CA SER A 14 19.22 -23.36 -7.54
C SER A 14 19.75 -22.12 -6.84
N GLU A 15 18.92 -21.09 -6.67
CA GLU A 15 19.34 -19.77 -6.23
C GLU A 15 18.91 -19.48 -4.79
N GLN A 16 19.71 -18.68 -4.09
CA GLN A 16 19.38 -18.21 -2.75
C GLN A 16 18.80 -16.79 -2.79
N TYR A 17 17.77 -16.56 -1.97
CA TYR A 17 17.10 -15.28 -1.88
C TYR A 17 16.91 -14.84 -0.45
N THR A 18 17.07 -13.53 -0.24
CA THR A 18 16.69 -12.87 0.99
C THR A 18 15.35 -12.19 0.78
N VAL A 19 14.31 -12.68 1.47
CA VAL A 19 12.95 -12.13 1.46
C VAL A 19 12.77 -11.30 2.72
N LEU A 20 12.49 -10.01 2.57
CA LEU A 20 12.25 -9.10 3.69
C LEU A 20 10.83 -8.56 3.60
N HIS A 21 10.06 -8.73 4.67
CA HIS A 21 8.70 -8.25 4.80
C HIS A 21 8.59 -7.41 6.06
N TRP A 22 8.42 -6.11 5.89
CA TRP A 22 8.22 -5.18 6.99
C TRP A 22 6.79 -4.71 7.02
N GLN A 23 6.26 -4.57 8.24
CA GLN A 23 4.90 -4.14 8.48
C GLN A 23 4.91 -2.99 9.50
N SER A 24 4.16 -1.91 9.24
CA SER A 24 3.95 -0.90 10.28
C SER A 24 3.06 -1.46 11.40
N LYS A 25 3.21 -0.96 12.63
CA LYS A 25 2.14 -1.13 13.63
C LYS A 25 0.80 -0.62 13.09
N THR A 26 -0.28 -1.33 13.41
CA THR A 26 -1.63 -0.91 13.06
C THR A 26 -1.94 0.41 13.72
N ARG A 27 -2.52 1.34 12.97
CA ARG A 27 -2.84 2.68 13.48
C ARG A 27 -4.26 3.07 13.09
N GLU A 28 -5.01 3.59 14.04
CA GLU A 28 -6.27 4.27 13.73
C GLU A 28 -6.03 5.51 12.85
N THR A 29 -6.85 5.66 11.83
CA THR A 29 -6.75 6.74 10.85
C THR A 29 -8.12 7.38 10.60
N HIS A 30 -8.15 8.42 9.77
CA HIS A 30 -9.40 8.92 9.19
C HIS A 30 -9.98 7.88 8.23
N GLY A 31 -11.30 7.91 8.04
CA GLY A 31 -11.97 7.06 7.07
C GLY A 31 -11.39 7.22 5.66
N LEU A 32 -11.36 6.13 4.89
CA LEU A 32 -10.84 6.12 3.53
C LEU A 32 -11.59 7.07 2.60
N VAL A 33 -12.87 7.28 2.85
CA VAL A 33 -13.74 8.15 2.08
C VAL A 33 -14.23 9.28 3.00
N SER A 34 -14.33 10.50 2.45
CA SER A 34 -14.70 11.66 3.25
C SER A 34 -16.10 11.51 3.84
N GLY A 35 -16.34 12.14 4.99
CA GLY A 35 -17.65 12.11 5.65
C GLY A 35 -17.96 10.81 6.40
N THR A 36 -17.08 9.80 6.35
CA THR A 36 -17.22 8.59 7.17
C THR A 36 -16.56 8.79 8.54
N SER A 37 -17.29 8.45 9.60
CA SER A 37 -16.80 8.45 11.00
C SER A 37 -16.58 7.03 11.53
N LEU A 38 -16.57 6.03 10.64
CA LEU A 38 -16.36 4.63 11.01
C LEU A 38 -14.94 4.43 11.55
N PRO A 39 -14.74 3.53 12.53
CA PRO A 39 -13.41 3.14 12.96
C PRO A 39 -12.63 2.56 11.77
N THR A 40 -11.54 3.23 11.40
CA THR A 40 -10.67 2.83 10.28
C THR A 40 -9.25 2.69 10.77
N PHE A 41 -8.61 1.59 10.38
CA PHE A 41 -7.25 1.27 10.75
C PHE A 41 -6.40 1.16 9.49
N LYS A 42 -5.15 1.59 9.56
CA LYS A 42 -4.19 1.57 8.46
C LYS A 42 -2.95 0.79 8.87
N VAL A 43 -2.51 -0.05 7.96
CA VAL A 43 -1.27 -0.82 8.03
C VAL A 43 -0.53 -0.66 6.71
N GLN A 44 0.77 -0.44 6.78
CA GLN A 44 1.65 -0.44 5.62
C GLN A 44 2.47 -1.73 5.62
N HIS A 45 2.54 -2.39 4.47
CA HIS A 45 3.49 -3.47 4.22
C HIS A 45 4.49 -3.02 3.16
N PHE A 46 5.76 -3.33 3.38
CA PHE A 46 6.83 -3.18 2.41
C PHE A 46 7.54 -4.52 2.28
N ILE A 47 7.53 -5.09 1.09
CA ILE A 47 8.15 -6.37 0.78
C ILE A 47 9.27 -6.10 -0.22
N THR A 48 10.46 -6.62 0.06
CA THR A 48 11.61 -6.50 -0.83
C THR A 48 12.31 -7.85 -0.99
N LEU A 49 12.89 -8.06 -2.16
CA LEU A 49 13.60 -9.29 -2.52
C LEU A 49 15.04 -8.95 -2.91
N ALA A 50 15.97 -9.74 -2.40
CA ALA A 50 17.38 -9.64 -2.75
C ALA A 50 17.96 -11.00 -3.18
N HIS A 51 18.95 -10.94 -4.05
CA HIS A 51 19.72 -12.07 -4.55
C HIS A 51 21.18 -11.64 -4.70
N ASN A 52 22.14 -12.50 -4.33
CA ASN A 52 23.57 -12.18 -4.29
C ASN A 52 23.86 -10.82 -3.62
N ASP A 53 23.22 -10.59 -2.47
CA ASP A 53 23.35 -9.37 -1.68
C ASP A 53 22.95 -8.07 -2.42
N LYS A 54 22.17 -8.16 -3.49
CA LYS A 54 21.59 -7.01 -4.20
C LYS A 54 20.07 -7.01 -4.03
N ILE A 55 19.51 -5.93 -3.50
CA ILE A 55 18.06 -5.71 -3.54
C ILE A 55 17.67 -5.38 -4.99
N PHE A 56 16.65 -6.07 -5.54
CA PHE A 56 16.25 -5.86 -6.95
C PHE A 56 14.75 -5.69 -7.19
N TYR A 57 13.92 -5.90 -6.18
CA TYR A 57 12.47 -5.78 -6.28
C TYR A 57 11.87 -5.21 -4.99
N GLY A 58 10.91 -4.30 -5.13
CA GLY A 58 10.18 -3.71 -4.01
C GLY A 58 8.68 -3.66 -4.28
N LEU A 59 7.88 -3.88 -3.24
CA LEU A 59 6.42 -3.82 -3.25
C LEU A 59 5.91 -3.09 -2.01
N GLU A 60 5.18 -2.00 -2.24
CA GLU A 60 4.50 -1.23 -1.20
C GLU A 60 2.99 -1.45 -1.27
N LEU A 61 2.43 -1.92 -0.16
CA LEU A 61 1.01 -2.18 0.01
C LEU A 61 0.49 -1.45 1.25
N PHE A 62 -0.79 -1.06 1.20
CA PHE A 62 -1.50 -0.58 2.38
C PHE A 62 -2.76 -1.41 2.59
N VAL A 63 -2.95 -1.88 3.81
CA VAL A 63 -4.19 -2.52 4.25
C VAL A 63 -4.95 -1.52 5.10
N TYR A 64 -6.19 -1.28 4.73
CA TYR A 64 -7.13 -0.53 5.55
C TYR A 64 -8.23 -1.47 6.04
N LEU A 65 -8.57 -1.39 7.31
CA LEU A 65 -9.68 -2.13 7.91
C LEU A 65 -10.71 -1.11 8.38
N THR A 66 -11.91 -1.16 7.82
CA THR A 66 -13.03 -0.29 8.24
C THR A 66 -14.09 -1.15 8.93
N VAL A 67 -14.42 -0.82 10.16
CA VAL A 67 -15.36 -1.60 10.98
C VAL A 67 -16.77 -1.06 10.81
N PHE A 68 -17.66 -1.88 10.27
CA PHE A 68 -19.10 -1.63 10.23
C PHE A 68 -19.74 -2.38 11.39
N GLU A 69 -20.00 -1.67 12.49
CA GLU A 69 -20.52 -2.25 13.74
C GLU A 69 -21.77 -3.11 13.48
N GLY A 70 -21.78 -4.31 14.08
CA GLY A 70 -22.87 -5.27 13.95
C GLY A 70 -23.00 -5.96 12.59
N SER A 71 -22.13 -5.65 11.61
CA SER A 71 -22.20 -6.22 10.26
C SER A 71 -20.92 -6.93 9.86
N HIS A 72 -19.88 -6.20 9.43
CA HIS A 72 -18.68 -6.77 8.84
C HIS A 72 -17.48 -5.84 9.03
N VAL A 73 -16.29 -6.35 8.78
CA VAL A 73 -15.09 -5.55 8.54
C VAL A 73 -14.84 -5.50 7.04
N GLU A 74 -14.63 -4.30 6.50
CA GLU A 74 -14.16 -4.14 5.12
C GLU A 74 -12.64 -3.98 5.13
N GLN A 75 -11.94 -4.93 4.49
CA GLN A 75 -10.52 -4.85 4.18
C GLN A 75 -10.33 -4.24 2.80
N MET A 76 -9.65 -3.10 2.71
CA MET A 76 -9.18 -2.53 1.46
C MET A 76 -7.67 -2.72 1.35
N LEU A 77 -7.23 -3.60 0.44
CA LEU A 77 -5.83 -3.72 0.04
C LEU A 77 -5.55 -2.73 -1.10
N PHE A 78 -4.83 -1.65 -0.79
CA PHE A 78 -4.34 -0.73 -1.79
C PHE A 78 -2.91 -1.11 -2.20
N VAL A 79 -2.73 -1.42 -3.49
CA VAL A 79 -1.41 -1.63 -4.08
C VAL A 79 -0.86 -0.27 -4.49
N SER A 80 0.13 0.22 -3.74
CA SER A 80 0.70 1.55 -3.92
C SER A 80 1.69 1.56 -5.07
N LYS A 81 2.77 0.79 -4.93
CA LYS A 81 3.92 0.80 -5.84
C LYS A 81 4.51 -0.60 -5.93
N ALA A 82 4.91 -1.01 -7.13
CA ALA A 82 5.80 -2.15 -7.35
C ALA A 82 6.85 -1.69 -8.34
N ASP A 83 8.12 -2.04 -8.10
CA ASP A 83 9.22 -1.59 -8.95
C ASP A 83 10.35 -2.62 -8.93
N THR A 84 11.23 -2.52 -9.93
CA THR A 84 12.49 -3.25 -10.04
C THR A 84 13.59 -2.27 -10.42
N ASN A 85 14.85 -2.64 -10.24
CA ASN A 85 15.99 -1.78 -10.59
C ASN A 85 16.88 -2.31 -11.73
N GLY A 86 16.63 -3.53 -12.22
CA GLY A 86 17.44 -4.16 -13.27
C GLY A 86 18.37 -5.27 -12.78
N GLU A 87 18.63 -5.36 -11.48
CA GLU A 87 19.58 -6.32 -10.86
C GLU A 87 18.98 -7.72 -10.61
N ASN A 88 18.14 -8.21 -11.53
CA ASN A 88 17.49 -9.53 -11.42
C ASN A 88 18.26 -10.61 -12.18
N ASP A 89 19.52 -10.85 -11.79
CA ASP A 89 20.43 -11.80 -12.44
C ASP A 89 19.89 -13.23 -12.49
N SER A 90 19.13 -13.61 -11.47
CA SER A 90 18.54 -14.94 -11.35
C SER A 90 17.32 -15.17 -12.25
N LYS A 91 16.86 -14.14 -12.96
CA LYS A 91 15.67 -14.18 -13.83
C LYS A 91 14.41 -14.63 -13.10
N ALA A 92 14.27 -14.23 -11.83
CA ALA A 92 13.07 -14.49 -11.06
C ALA A 92 11.84 -13.88 -11.74
N SER A 93 10.72 -14.61 -11.77
CA SER A 93 9.47 -14.11 -12.35
C SER A 93 8.81 -13.11 -11.40
N ILE A 94 9.06 -11.83 -11.61
CA ILE A 94 8.55 -10.75 -10.74
C ILE A 94 7.02 -10.75 -10.68
N GLY A 95 6.34 -11.14 -11.77
CA GLY A 95 4.88 -11.29 -11.78
C GLY A 95 4.40 -12.34 -10.76
N LEU A 96 5.03 -13.52 -10.74
CA LEU A 96 4.71 -14.58 -9.78
C LEU A 96 5.08 -14.18 -8.35
N VAL A 97 6.24 -13.55 -8.16
CA VAL A 97 6.65 -13.01 -6.85
C VAL A 97 5.59 -12.04 -6.33
N THR A 98 5.15 -11.09 -7.16
CA THR A 98 4.12 -10.10 -6.81
C THR A 98 2.79 -10.78 -6.48
N GLN A 99 2.36 -11.74 -7.30
CA GLN A 99 1.15 -12.53 -7.05
C GLN A 99 1.18 -13.15 -5.66
N HIS A 100 2.24 -13.90 -5.33
CA HIS A 100 2.36 -14.57 -4.04
C HIS A 100 2.46 -13.58 -2.86
N CYS A 101 3.08 -12.41 -3.05
CA CYS A 101 3.10 -11.36 -2.03
C CYS A 101 1.70 -10.80 -1.75
N VAL A 102 0.90 -10.54 -2.79
CA VAL A 102 -0.50 -10.09 -2.66
C VAL A 102 -1.34 -11.16 -1.98
N GLU A 103 -1.25 -12.42 -2.43
CA GLU A 103 -1.95 -13.55 -1.81
C GLU A 103 -1.57 -13.73 -0.34
N HIS A 104 -0.31 -13.53 0.02
CA HIS A 104 0.16 -13.61 1.39
C HIS A 104 -0.49 -12.53 2.26
N VAL A 105 -0.46 -11.26 1.83
CA VAL A 105 -1.05 -10.15 2.60
C VAL A 105 -2.57 -10.28 2.73
N LEU A 106 -3.27 -10.76 1.69
CA LEU A 106 -4.70 -11.07 1.75
C LEU A 106 -5.04 -12.16 2.77
N ARG A 107 -4.13 -13.11 3.01
CA ARG A 107 -4.31 -14.24 3.92
C ARG A 107 -3.87 -13.95 5.37
N ILE A 108 -3.42 -12.75 5.68
CA ILE A 108 -3.11 -12.37 7.07
C ILE A 108 -4.43 -12.20 7.83
N PRO A 109 -4.65 -12.92 8.94
CA PRO A 109 -5.89 -12.82 9.69
C PRO A 109 -6.12 -11.41 10.24
N MET A 110 -7.37 -10.93 10.21
CA MET A 110 -7.73 -9.63 10.78
C MET A 110 -7.30 -9.47 12.24
N ALA A 111 -7.37 -10.56 13.01
CA ALA A 111 -6.96 -10.58 14.41
C ALA A 111 -5.49 -10.16 14.59
N GLU A 112 -4.59 -10.50 13.65
CA GLU A 112 -3.19 -10.08 13.71
C GLU A 112 -3.03 -8.56 13.64
N TYR A 113 -3.83 -7.90 12.80
CA TYR A 113 -3.82 -6.44 12.70
C TYR A 113 -4.38 -5.78 13.95
N PHE A 114 -5.28 -6.44 14.69
CA PHE A 114 -5.94 -5.90 15.87
C PHE A 114 -5.22 -6.20 17.20
N LYS A 115 -4.10 -6.94 17.20
CA LYS A 115 -3.31 -7.24 18.40
C LYS A 115 -2.73 -6.00 19.09
N GLU A 116 -2.09 -5.12 18.31
CA GLU A 116 -1.45 -3.89 18.80
C GLU A 116 -1.83 -2.69 17.92
N VAL A 117 -2.91 -2.01 18.30
CA VAL A 117 -3.41 -0.82 17.62
C VAL A 117 -2.91 0.44 18.30
N ILE A 118 -2.30 1.32 17.51
CA ILE A 118 -1.92 2.67 17.93
C ILE A 118 -3.13 3.60 17.77
N PRO A 119 -3.64 4.23 18.85
CA PRO A 119 -4.75 5.17 18.75
C PRO A 119 -4.41 6.37 17.86
N LYS A 120 -5.43 6.97 17.24
CA LYS A 120 -5.27 8.14 16.36
C LYS A 120 -4.73 9.34 17.13
N ASP A 121 -5.32 9.57 18.31
CA ASP A 121 -4.98 10.67 19.20
C ASP A 121 -3.68 10.47 19.98
N ALA A 122 -3.10 9.27 19.92
CA ALA A 122 -1.77 9.02 20.48
C ALA A 122 -0.66 9.85 19.83
N THR A 123 -0.94 10.47 18.68
CA THR A 123 -0.07 11.46 18.03
C THR A 123 -0.03 12.81 18.76
N ARG A 124 -0.91 13.03 19.74
CA ARG A 124 -0.91 14.18 20.63
C ARG A 124 -0.59 13.67 22.05
N PRO A 125 0.70 13.54 22.41
CA PRO A 125 1.03 13.27 23.80
C PRO A 125 0.36 14.34 24.66
N LYS A 126 -0.32 13.93 25.73
CA LYS A 126 -0.72 14.87 26.76
C LYS A 126 0.56 15.28 27.47
N TYR A 127 1.12 16.41 27.06
CA TYR A 127 2.31 16.94 27.68
C TYR A 127 1.91 17.58 29.00
N GLY A 128 2.43 17.05 30.10
CA GLY A 128 2.45 17.78 31.36
C GLY A 128 3.25 19.07 31.22
N PRO A 129 3.05 20.05 32.10
CA PRO A 129 3.78 21.33 32.05
C PRO A 129 5.32 21.16 32.08
N ASN A 130 5.81 20.05 32.66
CA ASN A 130 7.22 19.70 32.79
C ASN A 130 7.69 18.61 31.82
N THR A 131 6.94 18.35 30.73
CA THR A 131 7.36 17.39 29.70
C THR A 131 8.11 18.08 28.55
N ILE A 132 9.22 17.49 28.11
CA ILE A 132 9.93 17.94 26.89
C ILE A 132 9.17 17.40 25.67
N SER A 133 8.73 18.30 24.81
CA SER A 133 7.98 18.06 23.59
C SER A 133 8.64 18.74 22.40
N ARG A 134 8.14 18.49 21.19
CA ARG A 134 8.55 19.23 19.98
C ARG A 134 8.27 20.74 20.04
N PHE A 135 7.44 21.18 20.99
CA PHE A 135 7.10 22.59 21.21
C PHE A 135 7.86 23.21 22.39
N THR A 136 8.69 22.42 23.09
CA THR A 136 9.44 22.89 24.25
C THR A 136 10.72 23.59 23.77
N GLY A 137 10.81 24.90 23.98
CA GLY A 137 12.03 25.66 23.65
C GLY A 137 13.25 25.22 24.46
N THR A 138 14.45 25.41 23.89
CA THR A 138 15.72 24.88 24.42
C THR A 138 15.95 25.21 25.89
N ARG A 139 15.73 26.46 26.32
CA ARG A 139 15.90 26.88 27.73
C ARG A 139 14.99 26.09 28.67
N LYS A 140 13.69 26.01 28.35
CA LYS A 140 12.72 25.25 29.15
C LYS A 140 13.06 23.76 29.15
N ALA A 141 13.55 23.23 28.03
CA ALA A 141 14.01 21.84 27.96
C ALA A 141 15.20 21.59 28.91
N LEU A 142 16.19 22.48 28.94
CA LEU A 142 17.33 22.39 29.87
C LEU A 142 16.89 22.50 31.33
N ASP A 143 15.97 23.43 31.66
CA ASP A 143 15.42 23.55 33.03
C ASP A 143 14.67 22.28 33.47
N ILE A 144 13.96 21.62 32.55
CA ILE A 144 13.29 20.33 32.81
C ILE A 144 14.33 19.22 32.99
N LEU A 145 15.38 19.17 32.16
CA LEU A 145 16.45 18.18 32.31
C LEU A 145 17.20 18.34 33.63
N LEU A 146 17.45 19.57 34.07
CA LEU A 146 18.08 19.86 35.35
C LEU A 146 17.21 19.36 36.52
N ARG A 147 15.91 19.65 36.49
CA ARG A 147 14.95 19.16 37.50
C ARG A 147 14.84 17.64 37.54
N ARG A 148 14.87 16.99 36.38
CA ARG A 148 14.93 15.52 36.28
C ARG A 148 16.20 14.95 36.88
N HIS A 149 17.34 15.60 36.66
CA HIS A 149 18.61 15.21 37.26
C HIS A 149 18.58 15.31 38.79
N THR A 150 17.84 16.28 39.35
CA THR A 150 17.66 16.45 40.80
C THR A 150 16.51 15.63 41.41
N GLY A 151 15.87 14.74 40.64
CA GLY A 151 14.90 13.77 41.14
C GLY A 151 13.43 13.99 40.74
N GLU A 152 13.09 15.08 40.04
CA GLU A 152 11.71 15.31 39.54
C GLU A 152 11.51 14.67 38.16
N LEU A 153 11.17 13.38 38.14
CA LEU A 153 10.94 12.65 36.89
C LEU A 153 9.45 12.64 36.49
N GLU A 154 9.02 13.63 35.71
CA GLU A 154 7.78 13.51 34.92
C GLU A 154 8.13 12.97 33.51
N THR A 155 7.81 11.72 33.25
CA THR A 155 7.85 11.14 31.90
C THR A 155 6.52 11.38 31.18
N PRO A 156 6.52 11.70 29.87
CA PRO A 156 5.29 11.70 29.10
C PRO A 156 4.63 10.32 29.21
N GLU A 157 3.29 10.30 29.32
CA GLU A 157 2.56 9.05 29.13
C GLU A 157 2.91 8.47 27.75
N ALA A 158 3.57 7.31 27.75
CA ALA A 158 3.84 6.61 26.52
C ALA A 158 2.50 6.28 25.85
N VAL A 159 2.45 6.44 24.53
CA VAL A 159 1.37 5.90 23.71
C VAL A 159 1.23 4.42 24.05
N ARG A 160 0.11 4.03 24.64
CA ARG A 160 -0.19 2.63 24.93
C ARG A 160 -0.96 2.07 23.75
N PRO A 161 -0.38 1.15 22.95
CA PRO A 161 -1.16 0.37 22.01
C PRO A 161 -2.26 -0.36 22.78
N TYR A 162 -3.38 -0.63 22.12
CA TYR A 162 -4.45 -1.45 22.68
C TYR A 162 -4.76 -2.62 21.75
N THR A 163 -5.40 -3.65 22.31
CA THR A 163 -5.89 -4.79 21.53
C THR A 163 -7.37 -4.64 21.28
N MET A 164 -7.79 -4.65 20.01
CA MET A 164 -9.20 -4.67 19.67
C MET A 164 -9.69 -6.12 19.65
N LYS A 165 -10.56 -6.48 20.60
CA LYS A 165 -11.10 -7.85 20.72
C LYS A 165 -12.48 -8.00 20.09
N ASP A 166 -13.27 -6.93 20.14
CA ASP A 166 -14.66 -6.94 19.69
C ASP A 166 -14.74 -6.32 18.29
N PHE A 167 -14.75 -7.17 17.27
CA PHE A 167 -14.97 -6.78 15.88
C PHE A 167 -15.81 -7.84 15.15
N PRO A 168 -16.59 -7.46 14.11
CA PRO A 168 -17.35 -8.40 13.31
C PRO A 168 -16.46 -9.48 12.69
N ARG A 169 -16.98 -10.72 12.61
CA ARG A 169 -16.24 -11.85 12.02
C ARG A 169 -16.35 -11.90 10.50
N GLU A 170 -17.41 -11.34 9.93
CA GLU A 170 -17.57 -11.27 8.49
C GLU A 170 -16.54 -10.29 7.90
N LEU A 171 -15.81 -10.74 6.90
CA LEU A 171 -14.82 -9.94 6.19
C LEU A 171 -15.23 -9.76 4.72
N LYS A 172 -15.34 -8.51 4.29
CA LYS A 172 -15.44 -8.14 2.88
C LYS A 172 -14.12 -7.57 2.43
N THR A 173 -13.62 -8.02 1.29
CA THR A 173 -12.29 -7.65 0.81
C THR A 173 -12.40 -6.88 -0.49
N LYS A 174 -11.66 -5.79 -0.58
CA LYS A 174 -11.46 -4.98 -1.77
C LYS A 174 -9.99 -4.88 -2.10
N ILE A 175 -9.68 -4.80 -3.39
CA ILE A 175 -8.34 -4.46 -3.88
C ILE A 175 -8.47 -3.22 -4.75
N ALA A 176 -7.58 -2.26 -4.55
CA ALA A 176 -7.48 -1.05 -5.35
C ALA A 176 -6.06 -0.89 -5.88
N LEU A 177 -5.95 -0.60 -7.16
CA LEU A 177 -4.68 -0.37 -7.85
C LEU A 177 -4.88 0.71 -8.92
N PHE A 178 -3.89 1.58 -9.06
CA PHE A 178 -3.82 2.57 -10.12
C PHE A 178 -2.57 2.29 -10.95
N THR A 179 -2.71 1.94 -12.23
CA THR A 179 -1.58 1.64 -13.09
C THR A 179 -1.18 2.88 -13.87
N ARG A 180 0.03 3.36 -13.66
CA ARG A 180 0.67 4.40 -14.46
C ARG A 180 2.09 3.95 -14.76
N SER A 181 2.55 4.11 -16.00
CA SER A 181 3.96 3.86 -16.31
C SER A 181 4.77 5.08 -15.92
N GLU A 182 5.86 4.86 -15.21
CA GLU A 182 6.89 5.86 -14.91
C GLU A 182 8.27 5.17 -14.97
N PRO A 183 9.36 5.90 -15.24
CA PRO A 183 10.69 5.31 -15.30
C PRO A 183 11.12 4.63 -13.98
N GLN A 184 10.64 5.15 -12.85
CA GLN A 184 10.95 4.65 -11.52
C GLN A 184 9.87 5.03 -10.49
N TYR A 185 9.73 4.22 -9.45
CA TYR A 185 8.82 4.42 -8.32
C TYR A 185 9.50 4.28 -6.96
N LEU A 186 10.23 3.19 -6.76
CA LEU A 186 10.88 2.85 -5.49
C LEU A 186 12.41 2.92 -5.58
N PHE A 187 12.97 2.84 -6.77
CA PHE A 187 14.42 2.80 -7.00
C PHE A 187 14.87 4.03 -7.79
N PRO A 188 15.32 5.10 -7.13
CA PRO A 188 15.79 6.30 -7.80
C PRO A 188 16.92 6.02 -8.80
N CYS A 189 16.96 6.75 -9.91
CA CYS A 189 17.92 6.62 -11.02
C CYS A 189 17.94 5.26 -11.72
N SER A 190 17.12 4.28 -11.31
CA SER A 190 17.10 2.93 -11.91
C SER A 190 16.72 2.89 -13.39
N SER A 191 16.08 3.95 -13.91
CA SER A 191 15.83 4.06 -15.36
C SER A 191 17.09 4.26 -16.20
N GLU A 192 18.19 4.66 -15.58
CA GLU A 192 19.50 4.82 -16.22
C GLU A 192 20.25 3.49 -16.32
N ASN A 193 19.88 2.48 -15.51
CA ASN A 193 20.43 1.14 -15.60
C ASN A 193 19.90 0.44 -16.88
N PRO A 194 20.76 0.09 -17.86
CA PRO A 194 20.34 -0.53 -19.12
C PRO A 194 19.68 -1.90 -18.95
N SER A 195 19.92 -2.58 -17.82
CA SER A 195 19.32 -3.86 -17.49
C SER A 195 17.86 -3.72 -17.02
N LYS A 196 17.42 -2.50 -16.66
CA LYS A 196 16.03 -2.26 -16.27
C LYS A 196 15.13 -2.20 -17.50
N HIS A 197 14.17 -3.11 -17.56
CA HIS A 197 13.11 -3.05 -18.55
C HIS A 197 11.91 -2.24 -18.03
N ILE A 198 11.73 -1.03 -18.57
CA ILE A 198 10.60 -0.14 -18.23
C ILE A 198 9.39 -0.51 -19.08
N LEU A 199 8.31 -0.95 -18.43
CA LEU A 199 7.04 -1.25 -19.11
C LEU A 199 6.32 0.06 -19.48
N ASP A 200 5.82 0.13 -20.72
CA ASP A 200 4.85 1.16 -21.10
C ASP A 200 3.49 0.96 -20.40
N GLY A 201 2.58 1.93 -20.55
CA GLY A 201 1.28 1.88 -19.88
C GLY A 201 0.45 0.63 -20.21
N GLU A 202 0.48 0.20 -21.48
CA GLU A 202 -0.26 -0.98 -21.93
C GLU A 202 0.32 -2.28 -21.35
N SER A 203 1.65 -2.44 -21.44
CA SER A 203 2.34 -3.62 -20.93
C SER A 203 2.25 -3.71 -19.41
N LEU A 204 2.28 -2.57 -18.71
CA LEU A 204 2.10 -2.50 -17.27
C LEU A 204 0.67 -2.91 -16.87
N LEU A 205 -0.35 -2.43 -17.57
CA LEU A 205 -1.74 -2.87 -17.38
C LEU A 205 -1.86 -4.39 -17.55
N LYS A 206 -1.38 -4.93 -18.69
CA LYS A 206 -1.40 -6.38 -18.96
C LYS A 206 -0.63 -7.17 -17.91
N TRP A 207 0.47 -6.62 -17.39
CA TRP A 207 1.24 -7.24 -16.32
C TRP A 207 0.42 -7.34 -15.03
N TRP A 208 -0.21 -6.25 -14.59
CA TRP A 208 -1.05 -6.27 -13.39
C TRP A 208 -2.30 -7.14 -13.52
N LEU A 209 -2.94 -7.18 -14.69
CA LEU A 209 -4.06 -8.10 -14.94
C LEU A 209 -3.61 -9.57 -14.82
N ARG A 210 -2.43 -9.92 -15.36
CA ARG A 210 -1.85 -11.27 -15.23
C ARG A 210 -1.44 -11.61 -13.79
N VAL A 211 -1.09 -10.62 -12.98
CA VAL A 211 -0.80 -10.80 -11.56
C VAL A 211 -2.09 -11.01 -10.77
N LEU A 212 -3.10 -10.16 -10.96
CA LEU A 212 -4.31 -10.16 -10.13
C LEU A 212 -5.30 -11.24 -10.53
N ASP A 213 -5.49 -11.54 -11.82
CA ASP A 213 -6.49 -12.52 -12.26
C ASP A 213 -6.33 -13.91 -11.61
N PRO A 214 -5.10 -14.48 -11.50
CA PRO A 214 -4.87 -15.68 -10.71
C PRO A 214 -5.18 -15.52 -9.22
N VAL A 215 -4.89 -14.36 -8.61
CA VAL A 215 -5.24 -14.10 -7.20
C VAL A 215 -6.75 -14.16 -7.00
N LEU A 216 -7.52 -13.60 -7.94
CA LEU A 216 -8.98 -13.60 -7.85
C LEU A 216 -9.55 -15.00 -7.90
N THR A 217 -9.10 -15.80 -8.87
CA THR A 217 -9.57 -17.18 -9.04
C THR A 217 -9.09 -18.11 -7.93
N SER A 218 -7.90 -17.86 -7.36
CA SER A 218 -7.32 -18.70 -6.31
C SER A 218 -7.84 -18.35 -4.92
N GLN A 219 -7.95 -17.06 -4.56
CA GLN A 219 -8.21 -16.61 -3.19
C GLN A 219 -9.66 -16.20 -2.91
N PHE A 220 -10.47 -15.83 -3.90
CA PHE A 220 -11.85 -15.34 -3.65
C PHE A 220 -12.89 -16.43 -3.86
N GLU A 221 -13.83 -16.56 -2.92
CA GLU A 221 -15.02 -17.42 -3.05
C GLU A 221 -15.99 -16.81 -4.04
N THR A 222 -16.26 -15.51 -3.88
CA THR A 222 -17.05 -14.68 -4.78
C THR A 222 -16.31 -13.37 -5.00
N HIS A 223 -16.31 -12.88 -6.24
CA HIS A 223 -15.69 -11.59 -6.55
C HIS A 223 -16.34 -10.92 -7.76
N ARG A 224 -16.17 -9.60 -7.82
CA ARG A 224 -16.34 -8.77 -9.00
C ARG A 224 -15.05 -7.98 -9.19
N ALA A 225 -14.57 -7.92 -10.42
CA ALA A 225 -13.40 -7.16 -10.78
C ALA A 225 -13.77 -6.13 -11.85
N PHE A 226 -13.10 -5.00 -11.79
CA PHE A 226 -13.42 -3.83 -12.57
C PHE A 226 -12.14 -3.23 -13.13
N LEU A 227 -12.19 -2.89 -14.42
CA LEU A 227 -11.15 -2.13 -15.10
C LEU A 227 -11.76 -0.85 -15.67
N ARG A 228 -11.15 0.28 -15.33
CA ARG A 228 -11.42 1.57 -15.98
C ARG A 228 -10.14 2.08 -16.60
N ILE A 229 -10.18 2.41 -17.88
CA ILE A 229 -9.14 3.16 -18.57
C ILE A 229 -9.79 4.50 -18.96
N PRO A 230 -9.48 5.61 -18.28
CA PRO A 230 -10.10 6.89 -18.60
C PRO A 230 -9.83 7.28 -20.07
N SER A 231 -10.83 7.87 -20.73
CA SER A 231 -10.82 8.22 -22.17
C SER A 231 -10.76 7.08 -23.18
N GLU A 232 -10.83 5.80 -22.76
CA GLU A 232 -10.76 4.66 -23.69
C GLU A 232 -12.15 4.09 -24.02
N ASP A 233 -12.31 3.58 -25.24
CA ASP A 233 -13.55 2.97 -25.68
C ASP A 233 -13.80 1.61 -25.00
N ASP A 234 -15.03 1.36 -24.56
CA ASP A 234 -15.41 0.12 -23.87
C ASP A 234 -15.04 -1.15 -24.68
N LYS A 235 -15.10 -1.11 -26.03
CA LYS A 235 -14.71 -2.26 -26.86
C LYS A 235 -13.21 -2.52 -26.81
N VAL A 236 -12.40 -1.48 -26.64
CA VAL A 236 -10.95 -1.61 -26.45
C VAL A 236 -10.67 -2.17 -25.06
N ILE A 237 -11.31 -1.62 -24.03
CA ILE A 237 -11.19 -2.12 -22.65
C ILE A 237 -11.56 -3.62 -22.59
N GLN A 238 -12.66 -4.00 -23.24
CA GLN A 238 -13.14 -5.38 -23.27
C GLN A 238 -12.10 -6.38 -23.81
N ARG A 239 -11.24 -5.97 -24.76
CA ARG A 239 -10.18 -6.84 -25.31
C ARG A 239 -9.13 -7.23 -24.26
N TYR A 240 -8.84 -6.34 -23.30
CA TYR A 240 -7.95 -6.68 -22.19
C TYR A 240 -8.61 -7.66 -21.21
N LEU A 241 -9.94 -7.65 -21.12
CA LEU A 241 -10.71 -8.51 -20.20
C LEU A 241 -11.02 -9.89 -20.78
N THR A 242 -11.19 -10.02 -22.10
CA THR A 242 -11.49 -11.29 -22.77
C THR A 242 -10.59 -12.48 -22.38
N PRO A 243 -9.25 -12.35 -22.25
CA PRO A 243 -8.40 -13.48 -21.89
C PRO A 243 -8.41 -13.84 -20.40
N LEU A 244 -9.05 -13.02 -19.55
CA LEU A 244 -9.04 -13.19 -18.10
C LEU A 244 -10.10 -14.19 -17.65
N ARG A 245 -9.85 -14.89 -16.54
CA ARG A 245 -10.75 -15.92 -16.01
C ARG A 245 -11.65 -15.42 -14.89
N GLY A 246 -11.24 -14.37 -14.19
CA GLY A 246 -12.01 -13.72 -13.14
C GLY A 246 -13.27 -13.05 -13.68
N ASN A 247 -14.17 -12.68 -12.77
CA ASN A 247 -15.41 -11.98 -13.11
C ASN A 247 -15.15 -10.48 -13.36
N TRP A 248 -14.50 -10.19 -14.48
CA TRP A 248 -14.11 -8.83 -14.88
C TRP A 248 -15.21 -8.10 -15.65
N SER A 249 -15.32 -6.81 -15.37
CA SER A 249 -16.24 -5.89 -16.04
C SER A 249 -15.60 -4.50 -16.20
N ILE A 250 -16.19 -3.66 -17.04
CA ILE A 250 -15.72 -2.29 -17.23
C ILE A 250 -16.32 -1.41 -16.13
N GLY A 251 -15.49 -0.61 -15.46
CA GLY A 251 -15.93 0.30 -14.41
C GLY A 251 -14.97 0.39 -13.23
N ASP A 252 -15.50 0.68 -12.04
CA ASP A 252 -14.74 0.80 -10.81
C ASP A 252 -15.54 0.32 -9.59
N VAL A 253 -14.85 0.12 -8.46
CA VAL A 253 -15.45 -0.33 -7.19
C VAL A 253 -15.89 0.82 -6.27
N PHE A 254 -15.76 2.07 -6.71
CA PHE A 254 -15.86 3.24 -5.84
C PHE A 254 -17.19 3.97 -5.96
N GLY A 255 -17.89 3.91 -7.10
CA GLY A 255 -19.22 4.51 -7.27
C GLY A 255 -20.26 3.55 -7.84
N SER A 256 -21.25 3.16 -7.04
CA SER A 256 -22.40 2.39 -7.53
C SER A 256 -23.35 3.22 -8.40
N ASP A 257 -23.46 4.52 -8.13
CA ASP A 257 -24.26 5.47 -8.92
C ASP A 257 -23.34 6.58 -9.48
N PRO A 258 -23.28 6.79 -10.81
CA PRO A 258 -22.50 7.86 -11.42
C PRO A 258 -22.89 9.27 -10.96
N LYS A 259 -24.10 9.45 -10.41
CA LYS A 259 -24.60 10.73 -9.88
C LYS A 259 -24.19 11.00 -8.44
N ASP A 260 -23.67 10.00 -7.74
CA ASP A 260 -23.15 10.20 -6.39
C ASP A 260 -22.03 11.26 -6.40
N ILE A 261 -21.91 12.02 -5.31
CA ILE A 261 -20.85 13.03 -5.17
C ILE A 261 -19.52 12.31 -4.93
N ALA A 262 -18.52 12.61 -5.76
CA ALA A 262 -17.26 11.86 -5.82
C ALA A 262 -16.51 11.81 -4.48
N VAL A 263 -16.47 12.91 -3.73
CA VAL A 263 -15.73 12.98 -2.45
C VAL A 263 -16.25 11.99 -1.39
N PHE A 264 -17.51 11.58 -1.48
CA PHE A 264 -18.14 10.60 -0.58
C PHE A 264 -18.09 9.16 -1.11
N LYS A 265 -17.32 8.91 -2.18
CA LYS A 265 -17.25 7.61 -2.87
C LYS A 265 -15.83 7.20 -3.21
N ILE A 266 -15.03 8.12 -3.71
CA ILE A 266 -13.64 7.88 -4.11
C ILE A 266 -12.73 7.86 -2.87
N PRO A 267 -11.95 6.78 -2.65
CA PRO A 267 -11.05 6.70 -1.50
C PRO A 267 -9.80 7.55 -1.65
N LEU A 268 -9.32 8.07 -0.53
CA LEU A 268 -8.10 8.86 -0.39
C LEU A 268 -6.92 7.96 -0.03
N PHE A 269 -6.14 7.57 -1.04
CA PHE A 269 -4.92 6.80 -0.86
C PHE A 269 -3.66 7.69 -0.88
N PRO A 270 -2.56 7.27 -0.21
CA PRO A 270 -1.29 7.99 -0.25
C PRO A 270 -0.69 8.02 -1.66
N ASP A 271 -0.13 9.16 -2.07
CA ASP A 271 0.52 9.37 -3.36
C ASP A 271 -0.32 8.98 -4.60
N ASP A 272 -1.65 8.94 -4.45
CA ASP A 272 -2.56 8.46 -5.49
C ASP A 272 -3.16 9.61 -6.33
N PRO A 273 -3.25 9.49 -7.67
CA PRO A 273 -3.79 10.54 -8.52
C PRO A 273 -5.25 10.92 -8.22
N LYS A 274 -6.08 9.96 -7.77
CA LYS A 274 -7.49 10.24 -7.42
C LYS A 274 -7.56 11.12 -6.18
N ALA A 275 -6.76 10.80 -5.17
CA ALA A 275 -6.67 11.60 -3.93
C ALA A 275 -6.17 13.02 -4.23
N ARG A 276 -5.10 13.16 -5.02
CA ARG A 276 -4.58 14.46 -5.44
C ARG A 276 -5.62 15.30 -6.19
N PHE A 277 -6.40 14.68 -7.09
CA PHE A 277 -7.44 15.40 -7.81
C PHE A 277 -8.59 15.85 -6.87
N LEU A 278 -8.98 15.03 -5.89
CA LEU A 278 -9.94 15.46 -4.86
C LEU A 278 -9.43 16.66 -4.03
N GLU A 279 -8.13 16.70 -3.71
CA GLU A 279 -7.51 17.85 -3.05
C GLU A 279 -7.60 19.12 -3.92
N HIS A 280 -7.36 19.01 -5.24
CA HIS A 280 -7.54 20.13 -6.17
C HIS A 280 -8.98 20.62 -6.19
N LEU A 281 -9.97 19.71 -6.26
CA LEU A 281 -11.38 20.08 -6.20
C LEU A 281 -11.76 20.76 -4.87
N CYS A 282 -11.08 20.41 -3.77
CA CYS A 282 -11.25 21.06 -2.47
C CYS A 282 -10.76 22.51 -2.51
N VAL A 283 -9.57 22.74 -3.06
CA VAL A 283 -9.00 24.09 -3.27
C VAL A 283 -9.89 24.93 -4.19
N GLU A 284 -10.44 24.33 -5.25
CA GLU A 284 -11.37 24.96 -6.18
C GLU A 284 -12.79 25.16 -5.60
N SER A 285 -13.06 24.72 -4.36
CA SER A 285 -14.39 24.73 -3.72
C SER A 285 -15.49 23.97 -4.49
N ARG A 286 -15.10 23.00 -5.33
CA ARG A 286 -15.98 22.18 -6.17
C ARG A 286 -16.16 20.75 -5.66
N VAL A 287 -15.44 20.37 -4.60
CA VAL A 287 -15.38 19.00 -4.07
C VAL A 287 -16.75 18.38 -3.70
N LYS A 288 -17.75 19.20 -3.36
CA LYS A 288 -19.13 18.75 -3.07
C LYS A 288 -20.08 18.83 -4.27
N ALA A 289 -19.64 19.35 -5.41
CA ALA A 289 -20.45 19.56 -6.61
C ALA A 289 -20.12 18.57 -7.74
N VAL A 290 -18.95 17.93 -7.69
CA VAL A 290 -18.50 16.98 -8.72
C VAL A 290 -19.07 15.59 -8.45
N SER A 291 -19.81 15.05 -9.42
CA SER A 291 -20.31 13.67 -9.39
C SER A 291 -19.20 12.67 -9.70
N VAL A 292 -19.42 11.37 -9.45
CA VAL A 292 -18.46 10.31 -9.81
C VAL A 292 -18.21 10.28 -11.32
N ALA A 293 -19.25 10.43 -12.15
CA ALA A 293 -19.07 10.49 -13.60
C ALA A 293 -18.18 11.67 -14.02
N GLN A 294 -18.52 12.88 -13.53
CA GLN A 294 -17.75 14.08 -13.82
C GLN A 294 -16.32 14.00 -13.26
N PHE A 295 -16.12 13.34 -12.11
CA PHE A 295 -14.80 13.11 -11.55
C PHE A 295 -13.92 12.31 -12.51
N TRP A 296 -14.42 11.23 -13.10
CA TRP A 296 -13.64 10.44 -14.05
C TRP A 296 -13.37 11.20 -15.36
N GLU A 297 -14.33 11.98 -15.85
CA GLU A 297 -14.20 12.84 -17.03
C GLU A 297 -13.18 13.98 -16.84
N GLU A 298 -13.09 14.55 -15.64
CA GLU A 298 -12.14 15.61 -15.34
C GLU A 298 -10.76 15.07 -14.96
N LEU A 299 -10.69 13.91 -14.30
CA LEU A 299 -9.44 13.29 -13.87
C LEU A 299 -8.54 13.00 -15.07
N GLN A 300 -9.09 12.50 -16.18
CA GLN A 300 -8.37 12.25 -17.42
C GLN A 300 -7.76 13.51 -18.08
N MET A 301 -8.24 14.71 -17.74
CA MET A 301 -7.70 15.95 -18.30
C MET A 301 -6.46 16.43 -17.52
N ARG A 302 -6.08 15.74 -16.45
CA ARG A 302 -4.96 16.12 -15.58
C ARG A 302 -3.62 15.61 -16.13
N GLN A 303 -2.53 16.24 -15.69
CA GLN A 303 -1.18 15.97 -16.21
C GLN A 303 -0.72 14.52 -16.01
N GLU A 304 -1.32 13.80 -15.06
CA GLU A 304 -1.08 12.39 -14.82
C GLU A 304 -1.55 11.49 -15.99
N PHE A 305 -2.39 12.01 -16.88
CA PHE A 305 -2.98 11.32 -18.03
C PHE A 305 -2.45 11.92 -19.34
N ARG A 306 -1.13 11.87 -19.52
CA ARG A 306 -0.47 12.37 -20.73
C ARG A 306 -1.07 11.68 -21.97
N LEU A 307 -1.34 12.47 -23.01
CA LEU A 307 -1.82 11.95 -24.30
C LEU A 307 -0.90 10.83 -24.79
N GLY A 308 -1.47 9.66 -25.07
CA GLY A 308 -0.76 8.50 -25.61
C GLY A 308 -0.19 7.51 -24.57
N VAL A 309 -0.35 7.77 -23.27
CA VAL A 309 0.03 6.80 -22.22
C VAL A 309 -1.21 6.19 -21.58
N ILE A 310 -1.33 4.87 -21.65
CA ILE A 310 -2.42 4.15 -20.98
C ILE A 310 -2.25 4.25 -19.46
N VAL A 311 -3.27 4.76 -18.79
CA VAL A 311 -3.41 4.83 -17.34
C VAL A 311 -4.70 4.14 -16.97
N SER A 312 -4.70 3.30 -15.94
CA SER A 312 -5.90 2.53 -15.58
C SER A 312 -6.14 2.47 -14.08
N VAL A 313 -7.38 2.15 -13.72
CA VAL A 313 -7.81 1.86 -12.37
C VAL A 313 -8.36 0.45 -12.33
N ILE A 314 -7.78 -0.38 -11.47
CA ILE A 314 -8.24 -1.74 -11.20
C ILE A 314 -8.89 -1.75 -9.83
N GLY A 315 -10.12 -2.25 -9.77
CA GLY A 315 -10.87 -2.42 -8.55
C GLY A 315 -11.38 -3.85 -8.44
N VAL A 316 -11.27 -4.45 -7.26
CA VAL A 316 -11.83 -5.77 -6.97
C VAL A 316 -12.63 -5.65 -5.68
N GLU A 317 -13.74 -6.36 -5.60
CA GLU A 317 -14.47 -6.58 -4.36
C GLU A 317 -14.99 -8.00 -4.28
N GLY A 318 -15.06 -8.55 -3.08
CA GLY A 318 -15.54 -9.91 -2.89
C GLY A 318 -15.30 -10.45 -1.49
N LYS A 319 -15.51 -11.77 -1.38
CA LYS A 319 -15.28 -12.53 -0.15
C LYS A 319 -14.14 -13.51 -0.37
N LEU A 320 -13.17 -13.49 0.53
CA LEU A 320 -12.05 -14.43 0.49
C LEU A 320 -12.52 -15.84 0.87
N LYS A 321 -11.88 -16.85 0.26
CA LYS A 321 -12.07 -18.24 0.64
C LYS A 321 -11.55 -18.43 2.09
N PRO A 322 -12.22 -19.27 2.90
CA PRO A 322 -11.67 -19.69 4.18
C PRO A 322 -10.30 -20.34 3.96
N SER A 323 -9.25 -19.82 4.58
CA SER A 323 -7.92 -20.42 4.49
C SER A 323 -7.75 -21.52 5.53
N LEU A 324 -7.11 -22.62 5.14
CA LEU A 324 -6.69 -23.68 6.07
C LEU A 324 -5.36 -23.35 6.76
N ALA A 325 -4.61 -22.37 6.24
CA ALA A 325 -3.29 -22.00 6.74
C ALA A 325 -3.13 -20.47 6.70
N ASP A 326 -3.25 -19.86 7.87
CA ASP A 326 -3.11 -18.42 8.04
C ASP A 326 -1.69 -17.95 7.73
N SER A 327 -1.56 -16.80 7.08
CA SER A 327 -0.28 -16.14 6.87
C SER A 327 0.14 -15.38 8.11
N SER A 328 1.43 -15.44 8.46
CA SER A 328 2.00 -14.60 9.52
C SER A 328 2.22 -13.18 9.00
N THR A 329 2.27 -12.22 9.93
CA THR A 329 2.71 -10.86 9.63
C THR A 329 4.22 -10.82 9.34
N GLY A 330 4.66 -9.74 8.70
CA GLY A 330 6.09 -9.45 8.55
C GLY A 330 6.71 -8.98 9.86
N LEU A 331 7.98 -8.57 9.82
CA LEU A 331 8.62 -7.88 10.94
C LEU A 331 7.84 -6.59 11.26
N ILE A 332 7.23 -6.55 12.44
CA ILE A 332 6.44 -5.40 12.89
C ILE A 332 7.39 -4.29 13.33
N CYS A 333 7.41 -3.22 12.56
CA CYS A 333 8.30 -2.08 12.72
C CYS A 333 7.59 -0.89 13.37
N SER A 334 8.33 -0.14 14.19
CA SER A 334 7.94 1.23 14.53
C SER A 334 7.93 2.11 13.28
N TYR A 335 7.20 3.24 13.31
CA TYR A 335 7.21 4.17 12.17
C TYR A 335 8.63 4.64 11.80
N LYS A 336 9.47 4.92 12.81
CA LYS A 336 10.86 5.36 12.60
C LYS A 336 11.69 4.26 11.93
N MET A 337 11.58 3.02 12.41
CA MET A 337 12.28 1.87 11.86
C MET A 337 11.82 1.58 10.42
N LEU A 338 10.52 1.52 10.17
CA LEU A 338 10.00 1.28 8.82
C LEU A 338 10.44 2.37 7.85
N LYS A 339 10.42 3.64 8.28
CA LYS A 339 10.89 4.76 7.47
C LYS A 339 12.39 4.64 7.18
N ALA A 340 13.21 4.29 8.16
CA ALA A 340 14.66 4.11 7.97
C ALA A 340 14.95 2.98 6.98
N LEU A 341 14.37 1.79 7.20
CA LEU A 341 14.52 0.62 6.34
C LEU A 341 14.09 0.89 4.89
N LYS A 342 12.95 1.57 4.71
CA LYS A 342 12.54 2.01 3.38
C LYS A 342 13.50 3.02 2.77
N ASN A 343 13.99 3.98 3.55
CA ASN A 343 14.89 5.01 3.04
C ASN A 343 16.24 4.44 2.58
N PHE A 344 16.74 3.37 3.20
CA PHE A 344 17.91 2.64 2.69
C PHE A 344 17.70 1.99 1.33
N ILE A 345 16.46 1.99 0.81
CA ILE A 345 16.15 1.51 -0.54
C ILE A 345 15.72 2.70 -1.38
N THR A 346 14.71 3.45 -0.96
CA THR A 346 14.12 4.53 -1.76
C THR A 346 14.95 5.81 -1.77
N GLY A 347 16.05 5.86 -1.01
CA GLY A 347 16.96 7.00 -0.93
C GLY A 347 18.31 6.77 -1.62
N GLU A 348 18.56 5.55 -2.11
CA GLU A 348 19.79 5.21 -2.83
C GLU A 348 19.69 5.51 -4.33
N ASP A 349 20.83 5.51 -5.01
CA ASP A 349 20.96 5.71 -6.45
C ASP A 349 21.18 4.36 -7.15
N PHE A 350 20.33 4.01 -8.12
CA PHE A 350 20.36 2.72 -8.83
C PHE A 350 20.71 2.88 -10.32
N HIS A 351 21.45 3.92 -10.71
CA HIS A 351 21.95 4.01 -12.08
C HIS A 351 22.88 2.83 -12.45
N ASP A 352 23.54 2.23 -11.45
CA ASP A 352 24.35 1.01 -11.54
C ASP A 352 23.99 -0.01 -10.43
N ASP A 353 24.85 -1.01 -10.23
CA ASP A 353 24.63 -2.07 -9.25
C ASP A 353 25.13 -1.76 -7.83
N GLU A 354 25.85 -0.65 -7.63
CA GLU A 354 26.39 -0.26 -6.33
C GLU A 354 25.25 0.07 -5.36
N GLY A 355 24.25 0.83 -5.81
CA GLY A 355 23.10 1.17 -4.98
C GLY A 355 22.29 -0.03 -4.52
N ALA A 356 22.19 -1.08 -5.35
CA ALA A 356 21.51 -2.33 -4.98
C ALA A 356 22.26 -3.09 -3.87
N LEU A 357 23.58 -3.08 -3.92
CA LEU A 357 24.46 -3.69 -2.92
C LEU A 357 24.49 -2.87 -1.62
N GLU A 358 24.60 -1.55 -1.72
CA GLU A 358 24.59 -0.64 -0.57
C GLU A 358 23.24 -0.69 0.15
N SER A 359 22.13 -0.66 -0.58
CA SER A 359 20.78 -0.81 -0.03
C SER A 359 20.68 -2.07 0.82
N TYR A 360 21.16 -3.21 0.28
CA TYR A 360 21.14 -4.47 1.00
C TYR A 360 22.00 -4.45 2.26
N LYS A 361 23.25 -3.98 2.17
CA LYS A 361 24.16 -3.87 3.32
C LYS A 361 23.59 -2.98 4.41
N ASN A 362 23.05 -1.82 4.05
CA ASN A 362 22.45 -0.86 4.99
C ASN A 362 21.22 -1.46 5.69
N VAL A 363 20.37 -2.16 4.93
CA VAL A 363 19.21 -2.86 5.48
C VAL A 363 19.63 -3.98 6.44
N ILE A 364 20.53 -4.87 6.03
CA ILE A 364 20.96 -6.01 6.86
C ILE A 364 21.75 -5.56 8.09
N SER A 365 22.53 -4.48 7.99
CA SER A 365 23.29 -3.94 9.14
C SER A 365 22.40 -3.24 10.16
N TYR A 366 21.23 -2.74 9.73
CA TYR A 366 20.28 -2.04 10.60
C TYR A 366 19.34 -2.99 11.34
N LEU A 367 19.02 -4.14 10.73
CA LEU A 367 18.22 -5.22 11.33
C LEU A 367 19.04 -6.00 12.37
#